data_AF-A0A936SQM3-F1
#
_entry.id   AF-A0A936SQM3-F1
#
_cell.length_a   1.000
_cell.length_b   1.000
_cell.length_c   1.000
_cell.angle_alpha   90.00
_cell.angle_beta   90.00
_cell.angle_gamma   90.00
#
_symmetry.space_group_name_H-M   'P 1'
#
loop_
_entity.id
_entity.type
_entity.pdbx_description
1 polymer ?
#
loop_
_entity_poly.entity_id
_entity_poly.type
_entity_poly.pdbx_seq_one_letter_code
_entity_poly.pdbx_strand_id
1 'polypeptide(L)'
;MAVTHKTLRPAQRVGGWPMALPQRLHGWLYAITLLLAAVALYVLVSLLVGRAAILFDDIRYGRPRTMQIDGFVGHNEANGQPTHLIAVNLNRQALLIELPGGDPARARTITGPYLFGADADLTTLTLDLRDMDNDGHVDLLLNVRNEQIVYLNKDGAFRMPTAAEQAQLAQGQGR
;
A
#
# COMPACT_ATOMS: atom_id res chain seq x y z
N MET A 1 -21.16 -103.93 -0.77
CA MET A 1 -21.44 -102.53 -0.37
C MET A 1 -20.34 -101.67 -0.96
N ALA A 2 -20.66 -100.81 -1.94
CA ALA A 2 -19.67 -99.96 -2.62
C ALA A 2 -19.71 -98.56 -1.99
N VAL A 3 -18.57 -98.09 -1.47
CA VAL A 3 -18.46 -96.77 -0.82
C VAL A 3 -17.80 -95.81 -1.81
N THR A 4 -18.58 -94.87 -2.32
CA THR A 4 -18.16 -93.85 -3.29
C THR A 4 -17.39 -92.75 -2.56
N HIS A 5 -16.07 -92.68 -2.72
CA HIS A 5 -15.28 -91.55 -2.21
C HIS A 5 -15.34 -90.38 -3.20
N LYS A 6 -15.99 -89.29 -2.79
CA LYS A 6 -16.00 -88.01 -3.51
C LYS A 6 -14.73 -87.23 -3.14
N THR A 7 -13.76 -87.17 -4.05
CA THR A 7 -12.54 -86.37 -3.90
C THR A 7 -12.88 -84.88 -4.02
N LEU A 8 -12.66 -84.13 -2.94
CA LEU A 8 -12.75 -82.67 -2.93
C LEU A 8 -11.48 -82.10 -3.57
N ARG A 9 -11.63 -81.35 -4.67
CA ARG A 9 -10.54 -80.60 -5.28
C ARG A 9 -10.11 -79.47 -4.33
N PRO A 10 -8.80 -79.19 -4.17
CA PRO A 10 -8.37 -78.06 -3.36
C PRO A 10 -8.80 -76.76 -4.03
N ALA A 11 -9.48 -75.90 -3.27
CA ALA A 11 -9.81 -74.55 -3.69
C ALA A 11 -8.50 -73.76 -3.85
N GLN A 12 -8.12 -73.50 -5.11
CA GLN A 12 -7.01 -72.66 -5.47
C GLN A 12 -7.32 -71.23 -4.99
N ARG A 13 -6.67 -70.80 -3.91
CA ARG A 13 -6.78 -69.41 -3.43
C ARG A 13 -6.25 -68.49 -4.53
N VAL A 14 -7.16 -67.71 -5.12
CA VAL A 14 -6.80 -66.61 -6.01
C VAL A 14 -6.01 -65.61 -5.18
N GLY A 15 -4.71 -65.53 -5.44
CA GLY A 15 -3.83 -64.53 -4.82
C GLY A 15 -4.34 -63.14 -5.18
N GLY A 16 -4.83 -62.41 -4.18
CA GLY A 16 -5.14 -60.99 -4.32
C GLY A 16 -3.86 -60.25 -4.70
N TRP A 17 -3.93 -59.43 -5.74
CA TRP A 17 -2.81 -58.63 -6.19
C TRP A 17 -2.45 -57.63 -5.08
N PRO A 18 -1.21 -57.62 -4.56
CA PRO A 18 -0.81 -56.58 -3.65
C PRO A 18 -0.70 -55.28 -4.45
N MET A 19 -1.73 -54.42 -4.38
CA MET A 19 -1.62 -53.00 -4.74
C MET A 19 -0.81 -52.26 -3.65
N ALA A 20 0.41 -52.74 -3.39
CA ALA A 20 1.38 -51.99 -2.61
C ALA A 20 2.15 -51.12 -3.61
N LEU A 21 1.73 -49.86 -3.76
CA LEU A 21 2.51 -48.86 -4.48
C LEU A 21 3.95 -48.85 -3.90
N PRO A 22 5.01 -48.90 -4.71
CA PRO A 22 6.37 -48.99 -4.20
C PRO A 22 6.67 -47.80 -3.27
N GLN A 23 7.31 -48.07 -2.12
CA GLN A 23 7.56 -47.11 -1.04
C GLN A 23 8.24 -45.80 -1.52
N ARG A 24 9.02 -45.86 -2.62
CA ARG A 24 9.67 -44.69 -3.24
C ARG A 24 8.67 -43.71 -3.86
N LEU A 25 7.56 -44.17 -4.44
CA LEU A 25 6.51 -43.29 -4.99
C LEU A 25 5.77 -42.52 -3.88
N HIS A 26 5.54 -43.16 -2.74
CA HIS A 26 4.93 -42.51 -1.58
C HIS A 26 5.79 -41.35 -1.06
N GLY A 27 7.12 -41.51 -0.99
CA GLY A 27 8.02 -40.43 -0.57
C GLY A 27 7.95 -39.18 -1.47
N TRP A 28 7.89 -39.37 -2.80
CA TRP A 28 7.72 -38.26 -3.74
C TRP A 28 6.34 -37.61 -3.65
N LEU A 29 5.28 -38.40 -3.44
CA LEU A 29 3.93 -37.86 -3.22
C LEU A 29 3.88 -37.01 -1.94
N TYR A 30 4.48 -37.47 -0.83
CA TYR A 30 4.57 -36.67 0.39
C TYR A 30 5.42 -35.41 0.21
N ALA A 31 6.51 -35.46 -0.56
CA ALA A 31 7.31 -34.29 -0.85
C ALA A 31 6.53 -33.24 -1.67
N ILE A 32 5.78 -33.68 -2.68
CA ILE A 32 4.93 -32.81 -3.51
C ILE A 32 3.79 -32.21 -2.67
N THR A 33 3.12 -32.99 -1.83
CA THR A 33 2.03 -32.47 -0.99
C THR A 33 2.55 -31.49 0.05
N LEU A 34 3.72 -31.73 0.64
CA LEU A 34 4.35 -30.80 1.58
C LEU A 34 4.78 -29.50 0.90
N LEU A 35 5.32 -29.58 -0.33
CA LEU A 35 5.64 -28.41 -1.14
C LEU A 35 4.38 -27.59 -1.45
N LEU A 36 3.30 -28.24 -1.88
CA LEU A 36 2.02 -27.57 -2.15
C LEU A 36 1.43 -26.95 -0.89
N ALA A 37 1.50 -27.63 0.26
CA ALA A 37 1.06 -27.10 1.54
C ALA A 37 1.89 -25.88 1.96
N ALA A 38 3.21 -25.89 1.74
CA ALA A 38 4.08 -24.76 2.02
C ALA A 38 3.75 -23.55 1.12
N VAL A 39 3.49 -23.77 -0.17
CA VAL A 39 3.06 -22.71 -1.10
C VAL A 39 1.70 -22.16 -0.72
N ALA A 40 0.73 -23.02 -0.39
CA ALA A 40 -0.59 -22.60 0.06
C ALA A 40 -0.52 -21.78 1.36
N LEU A 41 0.32 -22.21 2.30
CA LEU A 41 0.57 -21.48 3.55
C LEU A 41 1.21 -20.12 3.26
N TYR A 42 2.21 -20.07 2.37
CA TYR A 42 2.85 -18.81 1.97
C TYR A 42 1.82 -17.82 1.41
N VAL A 43 0.98 -18.24 0.46
CA VAL A 43 -0.06 -17.40 -0.12
C VAL A 43 -1.03 -16.90 0.96
N LEU A 44 -1.44 -17.78 1.88
CA LEU A 44 -2.35 -17.43 2.97
C LEU A 44 -1.73 -16.38 3.91
N VAL A 45 -0.46 -16.54 4.27
CA VAL A 45 0.28 -15.55 5.08
C VAL A 45 0.41 -14.23 4.33
N SER A 46 0.74 -14.23 3.04
CA SER A 46 0.83 -13.01 2.23
C SER A 46 -0.48 -12.22 2.21
N LEU A 47 -1.62 -12.90 2.08
CA LEU A 47 -2.95 -12.27 2.15
C LEU A 47 -3.21 -11.64 3.52
N LEU A 48 -2.85 -12.32 4.60
CA LEU A 48 -3.01 -11.81 5.97
C LEU A 48 -2.13 -10.58 6.22
N VAL A 49 -0.87 -10.58 5.78
CA VAL A 49 0.04 -9.45 5.94
C VAL A 49 -0.47 -8.22 5.17
N GLY A 50 -0.93 -8.39 3.94
CA GLY A 50 -1.52 -7.28 3.16
C GLY A 50 -2.75 -6.67 3.84
N ARG A 51 -3.65 -7.51 4.36
CA ARG A 51 -4.82 -7.04 5.14
C ARG A 51 -4.43 -6.36 6.44
N ALA A 52 -3.41 -6.86 7.13
CA ALA A 52 -2.91 -6.25 8.36
C ALA A 52 -2.35 -4.85 8.10
N ALA A 53 -1.56 -4.67 7.03
CA ALA A 53 -1.02 -3.36 6.66
C ALA A 53 -2.14 -2.32 6.42
N ILE A 54 -3.18 -2.71 5.68
CA ILE A 54 -4.35 -1.84 5.43
C ILE A 54 -5.06 -1.48 6.75
N LEU A 55 -5.26 -2.45 7.66
CA LEU A 55 -5.87 -2.19 8.95
C LEU A 55 -5.03 -1.24 9.82
N PHE A 56 -3.71 -1.40 9.84
CA PHE A 56 -2.82 -0.49 10.55
C PHE A 56 -2.89 0.93 10.00
N ASP A 57 -2.89 1.07 8.67
CA ASP A 57 -3.07 2.37 8.02
C ASP A 57 -4.44 2.97 8.34
N ASP A 58 -5.50 2.17 8.30
CA ASP A 58 -6.87 2.62 8.60
C ASP A 58 -6.99 3.12 10.05
N ILE A 59 -6.29 2.50 11.00
CA ILE A 59 -6.23 2.96 12.40
C ILE A 59 -5.45 4.29 12.49
N ARG A 60 -4.32 4.39 11.79
CA ARG A 60 -3.42 5.56 11.90
C ARG A 60 -3.95 6.79 11.16
N TYR A 61 -4.61 6.60 10.02
CA TYR A 61 -4.97 7.67 9.09
C TYR A 61 -6.47 7.80 8.83
N GLY A 62 -7.28 6.82 9.22
CA GLY A 62 -8.72 6.77 8.93
C GLY A 62 -9.04 6.50 7.46
N ARG A 63 -10.34 6.48 7.14
CA ARG A 63 -10.88 6.46 5.77
C ARG A 63 -11.84 7.63 5.57
N PRO A 64 -11.58 8.54 4.61
CA PRO A 64 -10.40 8.64 3.73
C PRO A 64 -9.10 8.97 4.50
N ARG A 65 -7.95 8.58 3.95
CA ARG A 65 -6.64 8.82 4.60
C ARG A 65 -6.37 10.32 4.67
N THR A 66 -6.24 10.83 5.88
CA THR A 66 -5.91 12.25 6.12
C THR A 66 -4.57 12.38 6.86
N MET A 67 -3.81 13.40 6.50
CA MET A 67 -2.59 13.82 7.18
C MET A 67 -2.70 15.30 7.48
N GLN A 68 -2.22 15.71 8.65
CA GLN A 68 -2.27 17.10 9.09
C GLN A 68 -0.91 17.52 9.61
N ILE A 69 -0.49 18.74 9.26
CA ILE A 69 0.72 19.38 9.80
C ILE A 69 0.45 20.86 10.05
N ASP A 70 1.20 21.43 10.99
CA ASP A 70 1.20 22.86 11.29
C ASP A 70 2.58 23.45 10.99
N GLY A 71 2.62 24.64 10.40
CA GLY A 71 3.88 25.32 10.10
C GLY A 71 3.75 26.81 9.88
N PHE A 72 4.87 27.52 10.06
CA PHE A 72 4.99 28.93 9.72
C PHE A 72 5.47 29.08 8.28
N VAL A 73 4.56 29.44 7.38
CA VAL A 73 4.78 29.57 5.94
C VAL A 73 4.57 31.01 5.46
N GLY A 74 4.29 31.94 6.39
CA GLY A 74 4.06 33.35 6.08
C GLY A 74 2.62 33.66 5.67
N HIS A 75 1.68 32.75 5.85
CA HIS A 75 0.29 32.92 5.43
C HIS A 75 -0.60 33.34 6.61
N ASN A 76 -0.75 34.65 6.80
CA ASN A 76 -1.65 35.23 7.80
C ASN A 76 -1.37 34.76 9.25
N GLU A 77 -0.10 34.53 9.57
CA GLU A 77 0.37 34.03 10.87
C GLU A 77 0.66 35.15 11.88
N ALA A 78 0.18 36.37 11.64
CA ALA A 78 0.51 37.57 12.42
C ALA A 78 0.18 37.46 13.92
N ASN A 79 -0.76 36.58 14.29
CA ASN A 79 -1.16 36.34 15.67
C ASN A 79 -0.32 35.23 16.36
N GLY A 80 0.77 34.78 15.74
CA GLY A 80 1.60 33.67 16.24
C GLY A 80 0.95 32.29 16.11
N GLN A 81 -0.19 32.19 15.43
CA GLN A 81 -0.83 30.92 15.10
C GLN A 81 -0.26 30.40 13.78
N PRO A 82 0.20 29.14 13.71
CA PRO A 82 0.73 28.56 12.49
C PRO A 82 -0.38 28.31 11.47
N THR A 83 -0.01 28.17 10.20
CA THR A 83 -0.90 27.70 9.16
C THR A 83 -1.14 26.19 9.33
N HIS A 84 -2.42 25.80 9.33
CA HIS A 84 -2.82 24.40 9.44
C HIS A 84 -3.05 23.81 8.05
N LEU A 85 -2.40 22.70 7.74
CA LEU A 85 -2.46 22.04 6.44
C LEU A 85 -3.01 20.62 6.58
N ILE A 86 -3.95 20.27 5.72
CA ILE A 86 -4.62 18.97 5.70
C ILE A 86 -4.49 18.39 4.30
N ALA A 87 -3.85 17.23 4.15
CA ALA A 87 -3.89 16.43 2.94
C ALA A 87 -4.92 15.30 3.08
N VAL A 88 -5.76 15.14 2.07
CA VAL A 88 -6.81 14.12 2.01
C VAL A 88 -6.73 13.42 0.66
N ASN A 89 -6.69 12.08 0.68
CA ASN A 89 -6.95 11.30 -0.53
C ASN A 89 -8.46 11.11 -0.67
N LEU A 90 -9.11 12.00 -1.43
CA LEU A 90 -10.54 11.97 -1.63
C LEU A 90 -10.87 11.30 -2.96
N ASN A 91 -11.30 10.03 -2.94
CA ASN A 91 -11.69 9.27 -4.14
C ASN A 91 -10.60 9.22 -5.23
N ARG A 92 -9.33 9.02 -4.82
CA ARG A 92 -8.14 9.05 -5.70
C ARG A 92 -7.74 10.45 -6.17
N GLN A 93 -8.39 11.50 -5.69
CA GLN A 93 -7.96 12.87 -5.93
C GLN A 93 -7.21 13.37 -4.69
N ALA A 94 -5.94 13.76 -4.86
CA ALA A 94 -5.23 14.44 -3.78
C ALA A 94 -5.87 15.83 -3.58
N LEU A 95 -6.32 16.09 -2.36
CA LEU A 95 -6.89 17.35 -1.93
C LEU A 95 -6.06 17.89 -0.79
N LEU A 96 -5.64 19.14 -0.93
CA LEU A 96 -4.97 19.85 0.13
C LEU A 96 -5.86 21.01 0.59
N ILE A 97 -6.03 21.13 1.89
CA ILE A 97 -6.77 22.20 2.54
C ILE A 97 -5.79 22.97 3.41
N GLU A 98 -5.76 24.28 3.23
CA GLU A 98 -4.90 25.20 3.94
C GLU A 98 -5.78 26.13 4.78
N LEU A 99 -5.45 26.31 6.06
CA LEU A 99 -6.08 27.27 6.96
C LEU A 99 -5.00 28.27 7.41
N PRO A 100 -4.86 29.41 6.71
CA PRO A 100 -3.85 30.43 7.00
C PRO A 100 -3.97 30.97 8.42
N GLY A 101 -2.91 30.84 9.21
CA GLY A 101 -2.89 31.23 10.63
C GLY A 101 -3.95 30.51 11.48
N GLY A 102 -4.37 29.30 11.09
CA GLY A 102 -5.39 28.52 11.79
C GLY A 102 -6.82 29.04 11.62
N ASP A 103 -7.06 30.01 10.73
CA ASP A 103 -8.37 30.62 10.53
C ASP A 103 -9.22 29.86 9.49
N PRO A 104 -10.29 29.16 9.90
CA PRO A 104 -11.15 28.43 8.96
C PRO A 104 -11.94 29.36 8.02
N ALA A 105 -12.13 30.64 8.38
CA ALA A 105 -12.80 31.60 7.49
C ALA A 105 -11.95 31.96 6.26
N ARG A 106 -10.65 31.64 6.30
CA ARG A 106 -9.68 31.87 5.22
C ARG A 106 -9.22 30.57 4.56
N ALA A 107 -9.95 29.48 4.79
CA ALA A 107 -9.60 28.18 4.25
C ALA A 107 -9.49 28.22 2.72
N ARG A 108 -8.40 27.66 2.21
CA ARG A 108 -8.13 27.52 0.78
C ARG A 108 -8.02 26.05 0.44
N THR A 109 -8.45 25.70 -0.76
CA THR A 109 -8.39 24.33 -1.26
C THR A 109 -7.51 24.30 -2.49
N ILE A 110 -6.54 23.39 -2.49
CA ILE A 110 -5.60 23.18 -3.58
C ILE A 110 -5.82 21.75 -4.09
N THR A 111 -6.15 21.65 -5.37
CA THR A 111 -6.37 20.36 -6.03
C THR A 111 -5.03 19.81 -6.51
N GLY A 112 -4.64 18.64 -5.99
CA GLY A 112 -3.44 17.94 -6.38
C GLY A 112 -3.63 17.02 -7.59
N PRO A 113 -2.73 16.05 -7.80
CA PRO A 113 -2.87 15.08 -8.88
C PRO A 113 -4.01 14.08 -8.62
N TYR A 114 -4.44 13.44 -9.70
CA TYR A 114 -5.25 12.23 -9.63
C TYR A 114 -4.34 11.00 -9.51
N LEU A 115 -4.69 10.09 -8.60
CA LEU A 115 -3.94 8.88 -8.29
C LEU A 115 -4.45 7.71 -9.12
N PHE A 116 -3.55 7.08 -9.89
CA PHE A 116 -3.87 5.94 -10.74
C PHE A 116 -3.25 4.64 -10.21
N GLY A 117 -3.84 3.51 -10.60
CA GLY A 117 -3.38 2.17 -10.24
C GLY A 117 -4.28 1.43 -9.25
N ALA A 118 -3.92 0.18 -8.96
CA ALA A 118 -4.57 -0.62 -7.92
C ALA A 118 -4.40 0.06 -6.55
N ASP A 119 -5.47 -0.01 -5.74
CA ASP A 119 -5.53 0.53 -4.38
C ASP A 119 -5.13 2.01 -4.28
N ALA A 120 -5.35 2.79 -5.34
CA ALA A 120 -5.02 4.20 -5.37
C ALA A 120 -5.83 5.02 -4.33
N ASP A 121 -7.05 4.57 -4.03
CA ASP A 121 -7.91 5.11 -2.96
C ASP A 121 -7.34 4.88 -1.55
N LEU A 122 -6.49 3.86 -1.41
CA LEU A 122 -5.73 3.56 -0.19
C LEU A 122 -4.33 4.18 -0.23
N THR A 123 -4.05 5.17 -1.07
CA THR A 123 -2.72 5.81 -1.04
C THR A 123 -2.65 6.83 0.09
N THR A 124 -1.63 6.71 0.95
CA THR A 124 -1.34 7.70 1.99
C THR A 124 -0.67 8.92 1.35
N LEU A 125 -1.17 10.10 1.69
CA LEU A 125 -0.55 11.37 1.36
C LEU A 125 0.23 11.85 2.60
N THR A 126 1.49 12.24 2.42
CA THR A 126 2.24 12.93 3.46
C THR A 126 2.65 14.32 3.01
N LEU A 127 2.84 15.21 3.99
CA LEU A 127 3.18 16.60 3.76
C LEU A 127 4.52 16.90 4.43
N ASP A 128 5.36 17.67 3.74
CA ASP A 128 6.57 18.27 4.28
C ASP A 128 6.61 19.75 3.93
N LEU A 129 7.33 20.53 4.74
CA LEU A 129 7.53 21.96 4.57
C LEU A 129 9.01 22.25 4.44
N ARG A 130 9.42 22.86 3.33
CA ARG A 130 10.82 23.19 3.05
C ARG A 130 10.91 24.22 1.94
N ASP A 131 11.82 25.18 2.07
CA ASP A 131 12.20 26.08 0.98
C ASP A 131 12.93 25.27 -0.12
N MET A 132 12.34 25.19 -1.31
CA MET A 132 12.84 24.39 -2.44
C MET A 132 13.52 25.20 -3.52
N ASP A 133 13.17 26.48 -3.68
CA ASP A 133 13.80 27.36 -4.66
C ASP A 133 14.80 28.37 -4.05
N ASN A 134 15.02 28.31 -2.74
CA ASN A 134 15.90 29.18 -1.95
C ASN A 134 15.49 30.65 -1.99
N ASP A 135 14.19 30.94 -2.08
CA ASP A 135 13.67 32.30 -2.05
C ASP A 135 13.40 32.81 -0.61
N GLY A 136 13.59 31.96 0.40
CA GLY A 136 13.34 32.26 1.81
C GLY A 136 11.88 32.04 2.24
N HIS A 137 11.00 31.62 1.34
CA HIS A 137 9.65 31.19 1.64
C HIS A 137 9.60 29.66 1.77
N VAL A 138 8.81 29.19 2.73
CA VAL A 138 8.65 27.76 2.95
C VAL A 138 7.65 27.22 1.94
N ASP A 139 8.11 26.34 1.06
CA ASP A 139 7.27 25.62 0.09
C ASP A 139 6.62 24.39 0.71
N LEU A 140 5.58 23.91 0.03
CA LEU A 140 4.84 22.73 0.44
C LEU A 140 5.15 21.54 -0.47
N LEU A 141 5.47 20.42 0.14
CA LEU A 141 5.80 19.19 -0.55
C LEU A 141 4.74 18.15 -0.22
N LEU A 142 4.06 17.68 -1.26
CA LEU A 142 3.10 16.57 -1.18
C LEU A 142 3.81 15.29 -1.64
N ASN A 143 4.03 14.37 -0.73
CA ASN A 143 4.58 13.06 -1.06
C ASN A 143 3.44 12.06 -1.27
N VAL A 144 3.51 11.36 -2.40
CA VAL A 144 2.55 10.35 -2.83
C VAL A 144 3.32 9.10 -3.21
N ARG A 145 3.30 8.07 -2.35
CA ARG A 145 4.11 6.86 -2.52
C ARG A 145 5.61 7.19 -2.64
N ASN A 146 6.17 7.17 -3.85
CA ASN A 146 7.57 7.45 -4.14
C ASN A 146 7.75 8.72 -4.99
N GLU A 147 6.69 9.49 -5.19
CA GLU A 147 6.71 10.74 -5.94
C GLU A 147 6.51 11.91 -4.99
N GLN A 148 7.22 13.00 -5.25
CA GLN A 148 7.13 14.24 -4.50
C GLN A 148 6.69 15.35 -5.43
N ILE A 149 5.64 16.08 -5.03
CA ILE A 149 5.06 17.17 -5.77
C ILE A 149 5.28 18.44 -4.97
N VAL A 150 5.96 19.40 -5.59
CA VAL A 150 6.30 20.68 -4.96
C VAL A 150 5.23 21.71 -5.32
N TYR A 151 4.74 22.43 -4.33
CA TYR A 151 3.95 23.64 -4.47
C TYR A 151 4.75 24.81 -3.93
N LEU A 152 5.14 25.72 -4.82
CA LEU A 152 5.89 26.91 -4.45
C LEU A 152 4.99 27.90 -3.74
N ASN A 153 5.53 28.51 -2.68
CA ASN A 153 4.91 29.57 -1.94
C ASN A 153 5.20 30.92 -2.63
N LYS A 154 4.23 31.43 -3.38
CA LYS A 154 4.36 32.69 -4.11
C LYS A 154 3.13 33.54 -3.88
N ASP A 155 3.35 34.83 -3.67
CA ASP A 155 2.28 35.82 -3.47
C ASP A 155 1.34 35.47 -2.30
N GLY A 156 1.87 34.78 -1.28
CA GLY A 156 1.12 34.36 -0.09
C GLY A 156 0.11 33.24 -0.37
N ALA A 157 0.39 32.38 -1.36
CA ALA A 157 -0.37 31.17 -1.66
C ALA A 157 0.53 30.07 -2.22
N PHE A 158 0.13 28.82 -2.02
CA PHE A 158 0.78 27.68 -2.66
C PHE A 158 0.26 27.48 -4.09
N ARG A 159 1.18 27.35 -5.06
CA ARG A 159 0.85 27.05 -6.45
C ARG A 159 1.81 26.05 -7.06
N MET A 160 1.40 25.38 -8.14
CA MET A 160 2.31 24.57 -8.91
C MET A 160 3.41 25.45 -9.55
N PRO A 161 4.66 24.95 -9.64
CA PRO A 161 5.73 25.66 -10.32
C PRO A 161 5.45 25.76 -11.81
N THR A 162 5.83 26.88 -12.41
CA THR A 162 5.84 27.11 -13.86
C THR A 162 6.88 26.22 -14.54
N ALA A 163 6.79 26.05 -15.86
CA ALA A 163 7.75 25.22 -16.61
C ALA A 163 9.21 25.66 -16.39
N ALA A 164 9.46 26.97 -16.26
CA ALA A 164 10.79 27.50 -15.99
C ALA A 164 11.27 27.15 -14.56
N GLU A 165 10.40 27.31 -13.56
CA GLU A 165 10.71 26.97 -12.16
C GLU A 165 10.90 25.45 -11.98
N GLN A 166 10.07 24.63 -12.64
CA GLN A 166 10.24 23.16 -12.63
C GLN A 166 11.61 22.75 -13.18
N ALA A 167 12.06 23.38 -14.27
CA ALA A 167 13.38 23.11 -14.83
C ALA A 167 14.51 23.48 -13.85
N GLN A 168 14.34 24.54 -13.07
CA GLN A 168 15.31 24.94 -12.05
C GLN A 168 15.33 23.97 -10.87
N LEU A 169 14.16 23.57 -10.37
CA LEU A 169 14.04 22.57 -9.30
C LEU A 169 14.69 21.24 -9.69
N ALA A 170 14.49 20.77 -10.92
CA ALA A 170 15.10 19.55 -11.43
C ALA A 170 16.65 19.64 -11.49
N GLN A 171 17.20 20.82 -11.78
CA GLN A 171 18.65 21.05 -11.77
C GLN A 171 19.22 21.15 -10.35
N GLY A 172 18.45 21.70 -9.41
CA GLY A 172 18.84 21.84 -8.00
C GLY A 172 18.87 20.51 -7.23
N GLN A 173 18.01 19.56 -7.59
CA GLN A 173 17.91 18.24 -6.93
C GLN A 173 19.02 17.24 -7.31
N GLY A 174 19.85 17.56 -8.30
CA GLY A 174 20.91 16.68 -8.82
C GLY A 174 22.29 16.82 -8.13
N ARG A 175 22.36 17.43 -6.95
CA ARG A 175 23.61 17.65 -6.19
C ARG A 175 23.60 16.99 -4.83
#